data_AF-A0A399NT66-F1
#
_entry.id   AF-A0A399NT66-F1
#
_cell.length_a   1.000
_cell.length_b   1.000
_cell.length_c   1.000
_cell.angle_alpha   90.00
_cell.angle_beta   90.00
_cell.angle_gamma   90.00
#
_symmetry.space_group_name_H-M   'P 1'
#
loop_
_entity.id
_entity.type
_entity.pdbx_description
1 polymer ?
#
loop_
_entity_poly.entity_id
_entity_poly.type
_entity_poly.pdbx_seq_one_letter_code
_entity_poly.pdbx_strand_id
1 'polypeptide(L)'
;RLGLDAVGYGVLLAASALGGLAGSAIAAPLRARLGSRRTITAALALGAASLGGLAVTRDPIVAGILLALYILHAVVWSICATTLRQRLVPADLLGRVGAAGRVVGLLGLAAGSALDRK
;
A
#
# COMPACT_ATOMS: atom_id res chain seq x y z
N ARG A 1 -16.38 10.63 11.24
CA ARG A 1 -17.32 9.51 11.49
C ARG A 1 -18.17 9.36 10.24
N LEU A 2 -18.00 8.28 9.47
CA LEU A 2 -18.60 8.11 8.14
C LEU A 2 -20.10 7.72 8.17
N GLY A 3 -20.71 7.54 9.35
CA GLY A 3 -22.13 7.21 9.49
C GLY A 3 -22.53 5.84 8.94
N LEU A 4 -21.55 4.96 8.66
CA LEU A 4 -21.79 3.63 8.12
C LEU A 4 -22.23 2.67 9.23
N ASP A 5 -23.26 1.87 8.93
CA ASP A 5 -23.57 0.67 9.71
C ASP A 5 -22.54 -0.45 9.44
N ALA A 6 -22.67 -1.57 10.15
CA ALA A 6 -21.74 -2.70 10.00
C ALA A 6 -21.68 -3.25 8.55
N VAL A 7 -22.79 -3.19 7.81
CA VAL A 7 -22.89 -3.66 6.42
C VAL A 7 -22.12 -2.73 5.50
N GLY A 8 -22.31 -1.41 5.63
CA GLY A 8 -21.60 -0.40 4.87
C GLY A 8 -20.07 -0.47 5.08
N TYR A 9 -19.63 -0.76 6.30
CA TYR A 9 -18.20 -1.01 6.58
C TYR A 9 -17.70 -2.30 5.92
N GLY A 10 -18.50 -3.37 5.91
CA GLY A 10 -18.17 -4.62 5.21
C GLY A 10 -18.01 -4.42 3.70
N VAL A 11 -18.93 -3.68 3.07
CA VAL A 11 -18.86 -3.33 1.63
C VAL A 11 -17.61 -2.50 1.34
N LEU A 12 -17.26 -1.56 2.20
CA LEU A 12 -16.04 -0.74 2.08
C LEU A 12 -14.78 -1.61 2.07
N LEU A 13 -14.69 -2.58 3.00
CA LEU A 13 -13.56 -3.51 3.06
C LEU A 13 -13.52 -4.43 1.84
N ALA A 14 -14.66 -4.93 1.37
CA ALA A 14 -14.74 -5.75 0.17
C ALA A 14 -14.28 -4.97 -1.08
N ALA A 15 -14.72 -3.71 -1.23
CA ALA A 15 -14.27 -2.83 -2.31
C ALA A 15 -12.76 -2.58 -2.24
N SER A 16 -12.20 -2.47 -1.03
CA SER A 16 -10.77 -2.28 -0.84
C SER A 16 -9.96 -3.52 -1.24
N ALA A 17 -10.48 -4.71 -0.99
CA ALA A 17 -9.86 -5.97 -1.43
C ALA A 17 -9.75 -6.06 -2.97
N LEU A 18 -10.69 -5.48 -3.72
CA LEU A 18 -10.58 -5.37 -5.18
C LEU A 18 -9.35 -4.58 -5.60
N GLY A 19 -8.97 -3.54 -4.84
CA GLY A 19 -7.73 -2.80 -5.04
C GLY A 19 -6.48 -3.69 -4.95
N GLY A 20 -6.46 -4.63 -4.00
CA GLY A 20 -5.36 -5.58 -3.85
C GLY A 20 -5.28 -6.61 -4.98
N LEU A 21 -6.43 -7.11 -5.44
CA LEU A 21 -6.50 -8.01 -6.60
C LEU A 21 -6.05 -7.30 -7.88
N ALA A 22 -6.57 -6.10 -8.12
CA ALA A 22 -6.18 -5.27 -9.25
C ALA A 22 -4.67 -4.95 -9.20
N GLY A 23 -4.15 -4.52 -8.04
CA GLY A 23 -2.74 -4.26 -7.84
C GLY A 23 -1.84 -5.46 -8.17
N SER A 24 -2.24 -6.65 -7.74
CA SER A 24 -1.51 -7.90 -8.04
C SER A 24 -1.49 -8.21 -9.53
N ALA A 25 -2.63 -8.06 -10.21
CA ALA A 25 -2.77 -8.32 -11.64
C ALA A 25 -1.98 -7.31 -12.49
N ILE A 26 -1.97 -6.02 -12.12
CA ILE A 26 -1.33 -4.97 -12.91
C ILE A 26 0.15 -4.77 -12.59
N ALA A 27 0.66 -5.23 -11.45
CA ALA A 27 2.04 -4.95 -11.03
C ALA A 27 3.09 -5.41 -12.05
N ALA A 28 2.97 -6.64 -12.56
CA ALA A 28 3.89 -7.18 -13.56
C ALA A 28 3.84 -6.43 -14.90
N PRO A 29 2.66 -6.24 -15.56
CA PRO A 29 2.61 -5.51 -16.82
C PRO A 29 2.99 -4.04 -16.67
N LEU A 30 2.68 -3.39 -15.53
CA LEU A 30 3.07 -1.99 -15.30
C LEU A 30 4.60 -1.84 -15.25
N ARG A 31 5.29 -2.78 -14.59
CA ARG A 31 6.76 -2.81 -14.54
C ARG A 31 7.38 -3.10 -15.89
N ALA A 32 6.79 -4.00 -16.67
CA ALA A 32 7.29 -4.32 -18.01
C ALA A 32 7.16 -3.12 -18.98
N ARG A 33 6.06 -2.36 -18.88
CA ARG A 33 5.78 -1.22 -19.77
C ARG A 33 6.46 0.09 -19.34
N LEU A 34 6.43 0.42 -18.05
CA LEU A 34 6.92 1.71 -17.54
C LEU A 34 8.34 1.64 -16.95
N GLY A 35 8.83 0.43 -16.67
CA GLY A 35 10.09 0.22 -15.96
C GLY A 35 9.97 0.41 -14.44
N SER A 36 10.89 -0.25 -13.71
CA SER A 36 10.81 -0.35 -12.25
C SER A 36 10.80 0.99 -11.52
N ARG A 37 11.60 1.96 -11.98
CA ARG A 37 11.71 3.28 -11.31
C ARG A 37 10.40 4.06 -11.40
N ARG A 38 9.81 4.14 -12.60
CA ARG A 38 8.55 4.88 -12.82
C ARG A 38 7.38 4.20 -12.10
N THR A 39 7.32 2.87 -12.11
CA THR A 39 6.30 2.12 -11.36
C THR A 39 6.36 2.41 -9.86
N ILE A 40 7.56 2.40 -9.27
CA ILE A 40 7.75 2.72 -7.85
C ILE A 40 7.32 4.16 -7.54
N THR A 41 7.80 5.14 -8.31
CA THR A 41 7.44 6.55 -8.07
C THR A 41 5.94 6.79 -8.23
N ALA A 42 5.30 6.21 -9.24
CA ALA A 42 3.86 6.32 -9.45
C ALA A 42 3.07 5.67 -8.30
N ALA A 43 3.48 4.49 -7.82
CA ALA A 43 2.83 3.84 -6.69
C ALA A 43 2.95 4.67 -5.40
N LEU A 44 4.11 5.25 -5.12
CA LEU A 44 4.30 6.12 -3.95
C LEU A 44 3.48 7.41 -4.06
N ALA A 45 3.44 8.04 -5.24
CA ALA A 45 2.61 9.21 -5.47
C ALA A 45 1.12 8.92 -5.29
N LEU A 46 0.65 7.77 -5.79
CA LEU A 46 -0.74 7.32 -5.62
C LEU A 46 -1.07 7.07 -4.13
N GLY A 47 -0.15 6.46 -3.38
CA GLY A 47 -0.32 6.24 -1.95
C GLY A 47 -0.43 7.54 -1.16
N ALA A 48 0.45 8.50 -1.43
CA ALA A 48 0.43 9.82 -0.80
C ALA A 48 -0.86 10.59 -1.14
N ALA A 49 -1.27 10.60 -2.41
CA ALA A 49 -2.51 11.24 -2.83
C ALA A 49 -3.76 10.58 -2.19
N SER A 50 -3.77 9.25 -2.07
CA SER A 50 -4.86 8.52 -1.44
C SER A 50 -5.00 8.84 0.05
N LEU A 51 -3.87 8.88 0.78
CA LEU A 51 -3.84 9.29 2.19
C LEU A 51 -4.27 10.75 2.37
N GLY A 52 -3.78 11.66 1.53
CA GLY A 52 -4.17 13.06 1.54
C GLY A 52 -5.67 13.25 1.29
N GLY A 53 -6.23 12.52 0.33
CA GLY A 53 -7.67 12.51 0.07
C GLY A 53 -8.48 11.97 1.24
N LEU A 54 -8.02 10.87 1.87
CA LEU A 54 -8.68 10.28 3.03
C LEU A 54 -8.71 11.22 4.24
N ALA A 55 -7.68 12.05 4.40
CA ALA A 55 -7.61 13.03 5.48
C ALA A 55 -8.68 14.14 5.36
N VAL A 56 -9.13 14.46 4.13
CA VAL A 56 -10.08 15.56 3.88
C VAL A 56 -11.50 15.05 3.60
N THR A 57 -11.64 13.82 3.08
CA THR A 57 -12.95 13.30 2.67
C THR A 57 -13.86 13.00 3.86
N ARG A 58 -15.15 13.27 3.67
CA ARG A 58 -16.23 12.88 4.59
C ARG A 58 -17.26 11.98 3.92
N ASP A 59 -17.11 11.76 2.61
CA ASP A 59 -18.01 10.94 1.82
C ASP A 59 -17.57 9.47 1.87
N PRO A 60 -18.46 8.53 2.26
CA PRO A 60 -18.14 7.10 2.36
C PRO A 60 -17.72 6.45 1.04
N ILE A 61 -18.31 6.87 -0.09
CA ILE A 61 -18.01 6.30 -1.41
C ILE A 61 -16.61 6.73 -1.83
N VAL A 62 -16.31 8.02 -1.69
CA VAL A 62 -14.98 8.57 -1.96
C VAL A 62 -13.93 7.91 -1.06
N ALA A 63 -14.23 7.74 0.24
CA ALA A 63 -13.35 7.03 1.16
C ALA A 63 -13.06 5.58 0.70
N GLY A 64 -14.07 4.87 0.18
CA GLY A 64 -13.91 3.52 -0.35
C GLY A 64 -13.02 3.45 -1.57
N ILE A 65 -13.19 4.37 -2.52
CA ILE A 65 -12.34 4.46 -3.71
C ILE A 65 -10.89 4.75 -3.30
N LEU A 66 -10.69 5.73 -2.42
CA LEU A 66 -9.35 6.09 -1.95
C LEU A 66 -8.70 4.95 -1.16
N LEU A 67 -9.47 4.20 -0.37
CA LEU A 67 -8.96 3.02 0.33
C LEU A 67 -8.58 1.91 -0.64
N ALA A 68 -9.38 1.65 -1.68
CA ALA A 68 -9.03 0.70 -2.73
C ALA A 68 -7.76 1.10 -3.49
N LEU A 69 -7.61 2.39 -3.84
CA LEU A 69 -6.38 2.92 -4.44
C LEU A 69 -5.18 2.81 -3.49
N TYR A 70 -5.42 3.02 -2.19
CA TYR A 70 -4.40 2.82 -1.17
C TYR A 70 -3.99 1.34 -1.07
N ILE A 71 -4.90 0.38 -1.11
CA ILE A 71 -4.50 -1.04 -1.12
C ILE A 71 -3.76 -1.39 -2.41
N LEU A 72 -4.23 -0.89 -3.57
CA LEU A 72 -3.58 -1.10 -4.85
C LEU A 72 -2.13 -0.62 -4.84
N HIS A 73 -1.88 0.61 -4.39
CA HIS A 73 -0.52 1.14 -4.35
C HIS A 73 0.38 0.31 -3.42
N ALA A 74 -0.13 -0.12 -2.26
CA ALA A 74 0.62 -0.88 -1.26
C ALA A 74 1.07 -2.23 -1.82
N VAL A 75 0.18 -2.91 -2.56
CA VAL A 75 0.50 -4.18 -3.25
C VAL A 75 1.56 -3.98 -4.32
N VAL A 76 1.38 -2.99 -5.22
CA VAL A 76 2.34 -2.71 -6.29
C VAL A 76 3.72 -2.36 -5.72
N TRP A 77 3.77 -1.52 -4.68
CA TRP A 77 4.99 -1.18 -3.96
C TRP A 77 5.65 -2.41 -3.34
N SER A 78 4.90 -3.26 -2.63
CA SER A 78 5.44 -4.47 -1.98
C SER A 78 6.09 -5.43 -2.98
N ILE A 79 5.44 -5.63 -4.13
CA ILE A 79 5.99 -6.44 -5.23
C ILE A 79 7.29 -5.81 -5.75
N CYS A 80 7.27 -4.51 -6.03
CA CYS A 80 8.46 -3.81 -6.53
C CYS A 80 9.63 -3.83 -5.54
N ALA A 81 9.37 -3.53 -4.27
CA ALA A 81 10.37 -3.52 -3.21
C ALA A 81 10.98 -4.91 -3.00
N THR A 82 10.14 -5.96 -3.05
CA THR A 82 10.59 -7.34 -2.95
C THR A 82 11.45 -7.73 -4.15
N THR A 83 11.02 -7.43 -5.37
CA THR A 83 11.84 -7.73 -6.55
C THR A 83 13.13 -6.92 -6.58
N LEU A 84 13.11 -5.65 -6.16
CA LEU A 84 14.32 -4.84 -6.07
C LEU A 84 15.31 -5.45 -5.07
N ARG A 85 14.82 -5.88 -3.90
CA ARG A 85 15.64 -6.56 -2.89
C ARG A 85 16.23 -7.86 -3.42
N GLN A 86 15.44 -8.68 -4.12
CA GLN A 86 15.92 -9.90 -4.76
C GLN A 86 17.01 -9.64 -5.81
N ARG A 87 16.98 -8.49 -6.49
CA ARG A 87 17.99 -8.12 -7.50
C ARG A 87 19.27 -7.55 -6.90
N LEU A 88 19.18 -6.86 -5.77
CA LEU A 88 20.32 -6.14 -5.17
C LEU A 88 21.02 -6.93 -4.05
N VAL A 89 20.31 -7.86 -3.41
CA VAL A 89 20.81 -8.58 -2.23
C VAL A 89 21.21 -10.01 -2.64
N PRO A 90 22.42 -10.45 -2.29
CA PRO A 90 22.85 -11.85 -2.47
C PRO A 90 21.89 -12.85 -1.82
N ALA A 91 21.71 -14.01 -2.44
CA ALA A 91 20.69 -14.98 -2.04
C ALA A 91 20.83 -15.45 -0.58
N ASP A 92 22.07 -15.62 -0.11
CA ASP A 92 22.43 -16.00 1.25
C ASP A 92 22.09 -14.92 2.30
N LEU A 93 22.01 -13.65 1.88
CA LEU A 93 21.69 -12.52 2.76
C LEU A 93 20.22 -12.09 2.69
N LEU A 94 19.42 -12.62 1.76
CA LEU A 94 18.02 -12.20 1.57
C LEU A 94 17.18 -12.34 2.85
N GLY A 95 17.35 -13.43 3.58
CA GLY A 95 16.65 -13.66 4.85
C GLY A 95 17.00 -12.61 5.91
N ARG A 96 18.30 -12.27 6.03
CA ARG A 96 18.82 -11.29 6.99
C ARG A 96 18.33 -9.88 6.66
N VAL A 97 18.45 -9.45 5.40
CA VAL A 97 17.97 -8.13 4.96
C VAL A 97 16.45 -8.03 5.07
N GLY A 98 15.73 -9.09 4.75
CA GLY A 98 14.27 -9.16 4.95
C GLY A 98 13.86 -9.04 6.42
N ALA A 99 14.59 -9.68 7.34
CA ALA A 99 14.36 -9.55 8.77
C ALA A 99 14.62 -8.12 9.27
N ALA A 100 15.74 -7.51 8.89
CA ALA A 100 16.06 -6.13 9.23
C ALA A 100 14.97 -5.17 8.71
N GLY A 101 14.53 -5.34 7.47
CA GLY A 101 13.44 -4.55 6.90
C GLY A 101 12.11 -4.70 7.66
N ARG A 102 11.79 -5.91 8.13
CA ARG A 102 10.59 -6.14 8.98
C ARG A 102 10.68 -5.42 10.31
N VAL A 103 11.83 -5.47 10.99
CA VAL A 103 12.05 -4.75 12.25
C VAL A 103 11.86 -3.25 12.06
N VAL A 104 12.46 -2.67 11.02
CA VAL A 104 12.28 -1.25 10.69
C VAL A 104 10.80 -0.92 10.41
N GLY A 105 10.10 -1.77 9.68
CA GLY A 105 8.67 -1.62 9.43
C GLY A 105 7.83 -1.62 10.70
N LEU A 106 8.09 -2.55 11.62
CA LEU A 106 7.41 -2.64 12.92
C LEU A 106 7.67 -1.41 13.80
N LEU A 107 8.91 -0.89 13.81
CA LEU A 107 9.24 0.35 14.51
C LEU A 107 8.47 1.54 13.93
N GLY A 108 8.33 1.61 12.60
CA GLY A 108 7.53 2.64 11.94
C GLY A 108 6.06 2.59 12.36
N LEU A 109 5.46 1.39 12.42
CA LEU A 109 4.08 1.21 12.91
C LEU A 109 3.94 1.63 14.38
N ALA A 110 4.90 1.25 15.23
CA ALA A 110 4.92 1.62 16.65
C ALA A 110 5.07 3.14 16.86
N ALA A 111 5.93 3.79 16.07
CA ALA A 111 6.08 5.24 16.10
C ALA A 111 4.79 5.94 15.65
N GLY A 112 4.17 5.47 14.57
CA GLY A 112 2.90 6.00 14.09
C GLY A 112 1.78 5.91 15.12
N SER A 113 1.62 4.74 15.77
CA SER A 113 0.61 4.58 16.82
C SER A 113 0.91 5.40 18.08
N ALA A 114 2.18 5.65 18.40
CA ALA A 114 2.57 6.54 19.48
C ALA A 114 2.26 8.01 19.19
N LEU A 115 2.35 8.44 17.92
CA LEU A 115 1.99 9.80 17.49
C LEU A 115 0.49 10.02 17.48
N ASP A 116 -0.30 9.03 17.06
CA ASP A 116 -1.78 9.10 16.97
C ASP A 116 -2.46 9.21 18.35
N ARG A 117 -1.72 8.94 19.43
CA ARG A 117 -2.22 8.98 20.81
C ARG A 117 -2.12 10.36 21.48
N LYS A 118 -1.52 11.35 20.82
CA LYS A 118 -1.38 12.74 21.31
C LYS A 118 -2.40 13.65 20.65
#